data_AF-A0A3D1G8J0-F1
#
_entry.id   AF-A0A3D1G8J0-F1
#
_cell.length_a   1.000
_cell.length_b   1.000
_cell.length_c   1.000
_cell.angle_alpha   90.00
_cell.angle_beta   90.00
_cell.angle_gamma   90.00
#
_symmetry.space_group_name_H-M   'P 1'
#
loop_
_entity.id
_entity.type
_entity.pdbx_description
1 polymer ?
#
loop_
_entity_poly.entity_id
_entity_poly.type
_entity_poly.pdbx_seq_one_letter_code
_entity_poly.pdbx_strand_id
1 'polypeptide(L)' 'MMLPAESHPKWAAVITGELKPEFKYLATKMLLRNLRHVYKAYPTRERMSECIIKLRFFFEENSSNKKVLSDLRSIIKA' A
#
# COMPACT_ATOMS: atom_id res chain seq x y z
N MET A 1 -12.57 -10.25 3.89
CA MET A 1 -11.63 -9.42 4.68
C MET A 1 -11.93 -7.97 4.33
N MET A 2 -12.06 -7.08 5.32
CA MET A 2 -12.38 -5.67 5.04
C MET A 2 -11.10 -4.89 4.72
N LEU A 3 -11.16 -4.05 3.69
CA LEU A 3 -10.10 -3.10 3.36
C LEU A 3 -10.12 -1.95 4.38
N PRO A 4 -8.97 -1.57 4.98
CA PRO A 4 -8.92 -0.39 5.85
C PRO A 4 -9.34 0.88 5.11
N ALA A 5 -9.88 1.84 5.86
CA ALA A 5 -10.12 3.19 5.36
C ALA A 5 -8.80 3.86 4.91
N GLU A 6 -8.89 4.83 4.01
CA GLU A 6 -7.72 5.58 3.50
C GLU A 6 -6.99 6.33 4.61
N SER A 7 -7.70 6.76 5.66
CA SER A 7 -7.15 7.41 6.85
C SER A 7 -6.33 6.48 7.75
N HIS A 8 -6.28 5.17 7.48
CA HIS A 8 -5.57 4.22 8.32
C HIS A 8 -4.05 4.47 8.26
N PRO A 9 -3.36 4.66 9.40
CA PRO A 9 -1.98 5.16 9.45
C PRO A 9 -0.97 4.22 8.77
N LYS A 10 -1.26 2.91 8.73
CA LYS A 10 -0.37 1.93 8.08
C LYS A 10 -0.22 2.12 6.57
N TRP A 11 -1.18 2.77 5.90
CA TRP A 11 -1.02 3.12 4.49
C TRP A 11 0.11 4.12 4.28
N ALA A 12 0.13 5.19 5.09
CA ALA A 12 1.21 6.16 5.06
C ALA A 12 2.55 5.50 5.43
N ALA A 13 2.58 4.73 6.53
CA ALA A 13 3.80 4.07 7.00
C ALA A 13 4.43 3.14 5.95
N VAL A 14 3.62 2.42 5.17
CA VAL A 14 4.14 1.53 4.11
C VAL A 14 4.64 2.31 2.89
N ILE A 15 4.00 3.44 2.56
CA ILE A 15 4.41 4.32 1.46
C ILE A 15 5.71 5.05 1.82
N THR A 16 5.80 5.66 3.01
CA THR A 16 7.03 6.33 3.51
C THR A 16 8.19 5.35 3.67
N GLY A 17 7.86 4.09 3.95
CA GLY A 17 8.83 3.02 4.16
C GLY A 17 9.32 2.89 5.59
N GLU A 18 8.62 3.51 6.54
CA GLU A 18 8.65 3.16 7.95
C GLU A 18 8.26 1.69 8.15
N LEU A 19 7.24 1.24 7.41
CA LEU A 19 6.84 -0.15 7.35
C LEU A 19 7.43 -0.83 6.11
N LYS A 20 8.10 -1.97 6.32
CA LYS A 20 8.68 -2.80 5.24
C LYS A 20 8.20 -4.26 5.37
N PRO A 21 6.91 -4.55 5.12
CA PRO A 21 6.41 -5.91 5.18
C PRO A 21 7.03 -6.77 4.09
N GLU A 22 7.24 -8.05 4.38
CA GLU A 22 7.56 -9.02 3.34
C GLU A 22 6.31 -9.33 2.50
N PHE A 23 6.29 -8.80 1.29
CA PHE A 23 5.26 -9.11 0.30
C PHE A 23 5.56 -10.42 -0.42
N LYS A 24 4.51 -11.19 -0.70
CA LYS A 24 4.54 -12.43 -1.46
C LYS A 24 4.17 -12.21 -2.93
N TYR A 25 3.42 -11.16 -3.24
CA TYR A 25 3.03 -10.86 -4.62
C TYR A 25 3.94 -9.80 -5.23
N LEU A 26 4.54 -10.12 -6.38
CA LEU A 26 5.49 -9.24 -7.06
C LEU A 26 4.85 -7.90 -7.47
N ALA A 27 3.61 -7.93 -7.96
CA ALA A 27 2.93 -6.69 -8.36
C ALA A 27 2.72 -5.75 -7.16
N THR A 28 2.43 -6.28 -5.97
CA THR A 28 2.37 -5.46 -4.73
C THR A 28 3.71 -4.77 -4.47
N LYS A 29 4.82 -5.51 -4.58
CA LYS A 29 6.18 -4.95 -4.40
C LYS A 29 6.47 -3.84 -5.40
N MET A 30 6.17 -4.10 -6.67
CA MET A 30 6.44 -3.16 -7.76
C MET A 30 5.60 -1.88 -7.61
N LEU A 31 4.31 -2.02 -7.32
CA LEU A 31 3.43 -0.89 -7.07
C LEU A 31 3.94 -0.06 -5.90
N LEU A 32 4.21 -0.67 -4.75
CA LEU A 32 4.67 0.07 -3.58
C LEU A 32 6.00 0.78 -3.82
N ARG A 33 6.95 0.12 -4.52
CA ARG A 33 8.23 0.75 -4.89
C ARG A 33 8.00 1.99 -5.76
N ASN A 34 7.08 1.92 -6.73
CA ASN A 34 6.70 3.05 -7.56
C ASN A 34 6.06 4.17 -6.73
N LEU A 35 5.05 3.85 -5.92
CA LEU A 35 4.37 4.83 -5.06
C LEU A 35 5.34 5.53 -4.10
N ARG A 36 6.28 4.78 -3.52
CA ARG A 36 7.35 5.34 -2.68
C ARG A 36 8.26 6.28 -3.47
N HIS A 37 8.62 5.94 -4.70
CA HIS A 37 9.43 6.81 -5.55
C HIS A 37 8.69 8.10 -5.90
N VAL A 38 7.42 7.99 -6.31
CA VAL A 38 6.54 9.11 -6.62
C VAL A 38 6.37 10.05 -5.42
N TYR A 39 6.14 9.49 -4.22
CA TYR A 39 6.03 10.29 -3.00
C TYR A 39 7.36 10.96 -2.62
N LYS A 40 8.49 10.23 -2.70
CA LYS A 40 9.81 10.79 -2.40
C LYS A 40 10.22 11.93 -3.33
N ALA A 41 9.78 11.91 -4.59
CA ALA A 41 10.04 12.99 -5.52
C ALA A 41 9.30 14.29 -5.14
N TYR A 42 8.11 14.18 -4.52
CA TYR A 42 7.31 15.34 -4.11
C TYR A 42 6.44 15.02 -2.88
N PRO A 43 7.00 15.14 -1.66
CA PRO A 43 6.37 14.63 -0.44
C PRO A 43 5.34 15.60 0.14
N THR A 44 4.18 15.74 -0.53
CA THR A 44 3.05 16.53 -0.03
C THR A 44 1.90 15.65 0.50
N ARG A 45 0.94 16.27 1.20
CA ARG A 45 -0.24 15.56 1.72
C ARG A 45 -1.13 15.04 0.59
N GLU A 46 -1.30 15.83 -0.46
CA GLU A 46 -2.07 15.48 -1.65
C GLU A 46 -1.44 14.26 -2.32
N ARG A 47 -0.11 14.26 -2.47
CA ARG A 47 0.62 13.12 -3.06
C ARG A 47 0.53 11.87 -2.22
N MET A 48 0.59 11.99 -0.90
CA MET A 48 0.35 10.86 0.00
C MET A 48 -1.06 10.29 -0.23
N SER A 49 -2.09 11.15 -0.25
CA SER A 49 -3.47 10.73 -0.49
C SER A 49 -3.64 10.00 -1.82
N GLU A 50 -3.07 10.53 -2.91
CA GLU A 50 -3.07 9.86 -4.23
C GLU A 50 -2.42 8.47 -4.17
N CYS A 51 -1.30 8.34 -3.45
CA CYS A 51 -0.62 7.06 -3.31
C CYS A 51 -1.44 6.05 -2.50
N ILE A 52 -2.10 6.50 -1.42
CA ILE A 52 -2.99 5.67 -0.61
C ILE A 52 -4.17 5.18 -1.45
N ILE A 53 -4.84 6.08 -2.19
CA ILE A 53 -5.97 5.74 -3.06
C ILE A 53 -5.55 4.68 -4.09
N LYS A 54 -4.41 4.87 -4.78
CA LYS A 54 -3.88 3.91 -5.76
C LYS A 54 -3.56 2.55 -5.14
N LEU A 55 -2.94 2.55 -3.97
CA LEU A 55 -2.60 1.31 -3.26
C LEU A 55 -3.86 0.57 -2.82
N ARG A 56 -4.84 1.29 -2.26
CA ARG A 56 -6.12 0.74 -1.80
C ARG A 56 -6.90 0.17 -2.98
N PHE A 57 -7.03 0.92 -4.07
CA PHE A 57 -7.68 0.47 -5.31
C PHE A 57 -7.05 -0.82 -5.84
N PHE A 58 -5.72 -0.94 -5.83
CA PHE A 58 -5.06 -2.18 -6.23
C PHE A 58 -5.50 -3.39 -5.40
N PHE A 59 -5.61 -3.24 -4.07
CA PHE A 59 -6.08 -4.34 -3.20
C PHE A 59 -7.57 -4.64 -3.39
N GLU A 60 -8.38 -3.64 -3.72
CA GLU A 60 -9.81 -3.78 -4.02
C GLU A 60 -10.02 -4.59 -5.31
N GLU A 61 -9.38 -4.19 -6.41
CA GLU A 61 -9.43 -4.85 -7.72
C GLU A 61 -8.90 -6.29 -7.69
N ASN A 62 -7.93 -6.55 -6.81
CA ASN A 62 -7.29 -7.86 -6.69
C ASN A 62 -7.76 -8.65 -5.45
N SER A 63 -8.93 -8.31 -4.90
CA SER A 63 -9.46 -8.91 -3.67
C SER A 63 -9.73 -10.41 -3.77
N SER A 64 -9.85 -10.98 -4.96
CA SER A 64 -9.98 -12.43 -5.20
C SER A 64 -8.64 -13.18 -5.08
N ASN A 65 -7.50 -12.49 -5.14
CA ASN A 65 -6.18 -13.11 -5.13
C ASN A 65 -5.66 -13.32 -3.70
N LYS A 66 -5.52 -14.58 -3.29
CA LYS A 66 -5.04 -14.97 -1.95
C LYS A 66 -3.67 -14.39 -1.59
N LYS A 67 -2.76 -14.22 -2.56
CA LYS A 67 -1.42 -13.63 -2.31
C LYS A 67 -1.54 -12.14 -2.01
N VAL A 68 -2.38 -11.42 -2.74
CA VAL A 68 -2.68 -10.00 -2.51
C VAL A 68 -3.33 -9.79 -1.13
N LEU A 69 -4.30 -10.62 -0.75
CA LEU A 69 -4.87 -10.58 0.59
C LEU A 69 -3.85 -10.93 1.70
N SER A 70 -2.87 -11.79 1.41
CA SER A 70 -1.76 -12.05 2.35
C SER A 70 -0.91 -10.80 2.54
N ASP A 71 -0.60 -10.09 1.46
CA ASP A 71 0.19 -8.86 1.51
C ASP A 71 -0.52 -7.74 2.26
N LEU A 72 -1.84 -7.58 2.02
CA LEU A 72 -2.68 -6.65 2.78
C LEU A 72 -2.65 -6.96 4.28
N ARG A 73 -2.71 -8.24 4.67
CA ARG A 73 -2.58 -8.65 6.08
C ARG A 73 -1.24 -8.28 6.67
N SER A 74 -0.15 -8.44 5.91
CA SER A 74 1.19 -8.05 6.35
C SER A 74 1.28 -6.55 6.61
N ILE A 75 0.59 -5.71 5.83
CA ILE A 75 0.50 -4.26 6.09
C ILE A 75 -0.29 -3.99 7.37
N ILE A 76 -1.46 -4.61 7.53
CA ILE A 76 -2.37 -4.29 8.64
C ILE A 76 -1.86 -4.85 9.98
N LYS A 77 -1.07 -5.93 9.99
CA LYS A 77 -0.58 -6.56 11.22
C LYS A 77 0.81 -6.10 11.67
N ALA A 78 1.62 -5.53 10.78
CA ALA A 78 2.97 -5.05 11.11
C ALA A 78 2.94 -3.72 11.85
#